data_AF-A0AAU7TCS4-F1
#
_entry.id   AF-A0AAU7TCS4-F1
#
_cell.length_a   1.000
_cell.length_b   1.000
_cell.length_c   1.000
_cell.angle_alpha   90.00
_cell.angle_beta   90.00
_cell.angle_gamma   90.00
#
_symmetry.space_group_name_H-M   'P 1'
#
loop_
_entity.id
_entity.type
_entity.pdbx_description
1 polymer ?
#
loop_
_entity_poly.entity_id
_entity_poly.type
_entity_poly.pdbx_seq_one_letter_code
_entity_poly.pdbx_strand_id
1 'polypeptide(L)'
;MVEYLPRSAWNARPPNGGPGNLTASSVAGTVIHWPGTGSTSVIHSKAAVASALRGWQDYHMDSRGWSDIAYQIAVDQAGRAWTLRGLRTQSGANGNSELNERYGAILLVLVTGEQPTAAMKATTRGVIADFRRIFPRGTAIRPHSAVRPDGTDCPGDAARAAIARGEFTPGHSEDDDMTPAQMQELKNFIEARTQAYALWTHRQLRRDLSAVVKAYALDIKNYERQTDAADAARAAAAVWATAPKSLQVDGAPEQPEAPDPNVDPAPEFPADLEPFPPVDTSASAEPAEQPAQ
;
A
#
# COMPACT_ATOMS: atom_id res chain seq x y z
N MET A 1 17.50 -1.76 29.05
CA MET A 1 18.65 -2.20 28.24
C MET A 1 18.38 -3.65 27.88
N VAL A 2 18.65 -4.08 26.65
CA VAL A 2 18.36 -5.46 26.24
C VAL A 2 19.35 -6.42 26.90
N GLU A 3 18.87 -7.58 27.37
CA GLU A 3 19.74 -8.68 27.76
C GLU A 3 20.17 -9.44 26.50
N TYR A 4 21.49 -9.56 26.30
CA TYR A 4 22.06 -10.23 25.14
C TYR A 4 22.62 -11.60 25.52
N LEU A 5 22.07 -12.65 24.93
CA LEU A 5 22.65 -13.98 25.01
C LEU A 5 24.04 -13.97 24.34
N PRO A 6 25.10 -14.40 25.04
CA PRO A 6 26.45 -14.35 24.51
C PRO A 6 26.66 -15.38 23.40
N ARG A 7 27.76 -15.24 22.65
CA ARG A 7 28.18 -16.21 21.62
C ARG A 7 28.28 -17.65 22.15
N SER A 8 28.70 -17.81 23.40
CA SER A 8 28.74 -19.11 24.08
C SER A 8 27.36 -19.74 24.27
N ALA A 9 26.28 -18.95 24.37
CA ALA A 9 24.92 -19.48 24.56
C ALA A 9 24.38 -20.25 23.34
N TRP A 10 25.00 -20.08 22.17
CA TRP A 10 24.70 -20.84 20.96
C TRP A 10 25.89 -21.63 20.43
N ASN A 11 26.96 -21.78 21.22
CA ASN A 11 28.20 -22.47 20.83
C ASN A 11 28.78 -21.94 19.50
N ALA A 12 28.83 -20.61 19.36
CA ALA A 12 29.44 -19.98 18.20
C ALA A 12 30.91 -20.38 18.05
N ARG A 13 31.36 -20.66 16.83
CA ARG A 13 32.78 -20.72 16.51
C ARG A 13 33.42 -19.33 16.69
N PRO A 14 34.72 -19.25 17.01
CA PRO A 14 35.43 -17.96 17.01
C PRO A 14 35.42 -17.34 15.60
N PRO A 15 35.32 -16.01 15.47
CA PRO A 15 35.44 -15.35 14.18
C PRO A 15 36.88 -15.45 13.65
N ASN A 16 37.04 -15.47 12.33
CA ASN A 16 38.31 -15.24 11.66
C ASN A 16 38.60 -13.73 11.56
N GLY A 17 39.77 -13.32 11.04
CA GLY A 17 40.11 -11.92 10.81
C GLY A 17 38.97 -11.13 10.18
N GLY A 18 38.41 -10.17 10.93
CA GLY A 18 37.15 -9.51 10.63
C GLY A 18 37.29 -8.13 10.00
N PRO A 19 36.18 -7.52 9.55
CA PRO A 19 36.19 -6.18 8.94
C PRO A 19 36.51 -5.06 9.94
N GLY A 20 36.62 -5.36 11.23
CA GLY A 20 36.80 -4.37 12.29
C GLY A 20 35.47 -3.80 12.80
N ASN A 21 35.56 -2.66 13.47
CA ASN A 21 34.42 -1.94 14.01
C ASN A 21 33.90 -0.90 13.01
N LEU A 22 32.59 -0.63 13.08
CA LEU A 22 31.96 0.47 12.38
C LEU A 22 32.58 1.81 12.77
N THR A 23 32.81 2.67 11.80
CA THR A 23 33.17 4.07 12.00
C THR A 23 31.92 4.88 12.33
N ALA A 24 31.85 5.42 13.55
CA ALA A 24 30.63 6.04 14.07
C ALA A 24 30.08 7.19 13.20
N SER A 25 30.93 7.93 12.49
CA SER A 25 30.52 9.01 11.58
C SER A 25 29.86 8.52 10.29
N SER A 26 30.10 7.28 9.89
CA SER A 26 29.57 6.67 8.66
C SER A 26 28.21 6.00 8.86
N VAL A 27 27.86 5.69 10.11
CA VAL A 27 26.64 4.94 10.44
C VAL A 27 25.39 5.81 10.27
N ALA A 28 24.50 5.38 9.38
CA ALA A 28 23.22 6.00 9.09
C ALA A 28 22.02 5.29 9.76
N GLY A 29 22.18 4.05 10.22
CA GLY A 29 21.13 3.33 10.95
C GLY A 29 21.28 1.82 10.95
N THR A 30 20.16 1.11 11.05
CA THR A 30 20.09 -0.36 11.06
C THR A 30 19.25 -0.88 9.90
N VAL A 31 19.68 -1.98 9.33
CA VAL A 31 18.96 -2.76 8.31
C VAL A 31 18.43 -4.04 8.95
N ILE A 32 17.16 -4.31 8.72
CA ILE A 32 16.47 -5.51 9.17
C ILE A 32 16.59 -6.61 8.10
N HIS A 33 16.97 -7.80 8.57
CA HIS A 33 17.18 -9.00 7.76
C HIS A 33 16.33 -10.16 8.24
N TRP A 34 16.20 -11.17 7.38
CA TRP A 34 15.70 -12.49 7.73
C TRP A 34 16.55 -13.58 7.06
N PRO A 35 16.48 -14.85 7.51
CA PRO A 35 17.25 -15.95 6.93
C PRO A 35 16.94 -16.23 5.45
N GLY A 36 15.70 -15.99 5.02
CA GLY A 36 15.27 -16.22 3.62
C GLY A 36 15.46 -17.65 3.13
N THR A 37 15.35 -18.65 4.02
CA THR A 37 15.64 -20.06 3.69
C THR A 37 14.56 -20.73 2.87
N GLY A 38 13.41 -20.08 2.66
CA GLY A 38 12.22 -20.69 2.03
C GLY A 38 11.49 -21.70 2.92
N SER A 39 12.06 -22.06 4.08
CA SER A 39 11.45 -23.02 5.01
C SER A 39 10.25 -22.40 5.74
N THR A 40 9.25 -23.23 6.02
CA THR A 40 8.10 -22.93 6.90
C THR A 40 8.21 -23.64 8.26
N SER A 41 9.28 -24.40 8.51
CA SER A 41 9.49 -25.12 9.76
C SER A 41 9.85 -24.16 10.87
N VAL A 42 8.99 -24.05 11.88
CA VAL A 42 9.15 -23.09 12.99
C VAL A 42 10.46 -23.27 13.77
N ILE A 43 11.07 -22.15 14.18
CA ILE A 43 12.34 -22.10 14.92
C ILE A 43 12.14 -21.27 16.20
N HIS A 44 11.44 -21.83 17.20
CA HIS A 44 11.07 -21.06 18.41
C HIS A 44 11.81 -21.47 19.68
N SER A 45 12.17 -22.75 19.81
CA SER A 45 12.87 -23.20 21.01
C SER A 45 14.29 -22.62 21.06
N LYS A 46 14.82 -22.37 22.26
CA LYS A 46 16.17 -21.84 22.45
C LYS A 46 17.21 -22.70 21.73
N ALA A 47 17.05 -24.02 21.81
CA ALA A 47 17.93 -24.99 21.19
C ALA A 47 17.83 -24.96 19.65
N ALA A 48 16.62 -24.84 19.09
CA ALA A 48 16.41 -24.75 17.64
C ALA A 48 17.02 -23.47 17.08
N VAL A 49 16.81 -22.33 17.74
CA VAL A 49 17.41 -21.05 17.34
C VAL A 49 18.94 -21.13 17.40
N ALA A 50 19.50 -21.63 18.51
CA ALA A 50 20.95 -21.82 18.62
C ALA A 50 21.50 -22.74 17.52
N SER A 51 20.78 -23.81 17.16
CA SER A 51 21.17 -24.70 16.07
C SER A 51 21.13 -24.02 14.70
N ALA A 52 20.09 -23.23 14.43
CA ALA A 52 19.98 -22.48 13.18
C ALA A 52 21.11 -21.44 13.05
N LEU A 53 21.41 -20.71 14.13
CA LEU A 53 22.51 -19.75 14.17
C LEU A 53 23.87 -20.40 13.87
N ARG A 54 24.15 -21.58 14.44
CA ARG A 54 25.37 -22.36 14.10
C ARG A 54 25.40 -22.74 12.64
N GLY A 55 24.32 -23.30 12.11
CA GLY A 55 24.26 -23.68 10.69
C GLY A 55 24.48 -22.50 9.74
N TRP A 56 23.92 -21.32 10.06
CA TRP A 56 24.17 -20.11 9.27
C TRP A 56 25.58 -19.56 9.44
N GLN A 57 26.20 -19.72 10.61
CA GLN A 57 27.60 -19.38 10.81
C GLN A 57 28.50 -20.29 9.96
N ASP A 58 28.30 -21.61 10.01
CA ASP A 58 29.06 -22.58 9.24
C ASP A 58 28.93 -22.31 7.73
N TYR A 59 27.72 -22.05 7.24
CA TYR A 59 27.51 -21.67 5.84
C TYR A 59 28.28 -20.39 5.46
N HIS A 60 28.21 -19.34 6.29
CA HIS A 60 28.93 -18.10 6.02
C HIS A 60 30.45 -18.28 6.05
N MET A 61 30.98 -19.01 7.01
CA MET A 61 32.43 -19.17 7.18
C MET A 61 33.00 -20.17 6.18
N ASP A 62 32.39 -21.35 6.06
CA ASP A 62 32.97 -22.47 5.32
C ASP A 62 32.59 -22.41 3.84
N SER A 63 31.37 -21.98 3.50
CA SER A 63 30.93 -21.89 2.09
C SER A 63 31.20 -20.53 1.45
N ARG A 64 31.14 -19.42 2.21
CA ARG A 64 31.40 -18.08 1.68
C ARG A 64 32.76 -17.49 2.05
N GLY A 65 33.54 -18.17 2.89
CA GLY A 65 34.84 -17.70 3.33
C GLY A 65 34.78 -16.43 4.20
N TRP A 66 33.61 -16.14 4.80
CA TRP A 66 33.43 -14.93 5.60
C TRP A 66 34.08 -15.07 6.97
N SER A 67 34.38 -13.93 7.59
CA SER A 67 35.01 -13.90 8.91
C SER A 67 34.13 -14.48 10.02
N ASP A 68 32.81 -14.36 9.88
CA ASP A 68 31.82 -14.83 10.86
C ASP A 68 30.43 -14.80 10.21
N ILE A 69 29.40 -15.24 10.94
CA ILE A 69 27.99 -15.00 10.60
C ILE A 69 27.75 -13.52 10.26
N ALA A 70 27.00 -13.23 9.21
CA ALA A 70 26.97 -11.89 8.58
C ALA A 70 26.38 -10.77 9.45
N TYR A 71 25.50 -11.09 10.38
CA TYR A 71 24.69 -10.12 11.11
C TYR A 71 25.31 -9.77 12.47
N GLN A 72 24.90 -8.65 13.06
CA GLN A 72 25.44 -8.19 14.34
C GLN A 72 24.71 -8.78 15.54
N ILE A 73 23.37 -8.80 15.46
CA ILE A 73 22.47 -9.34 16.49
C ILE A 73 21.37 -10.12 15.79
N ALA A 74 20.93 -11.23 16.39
CA ALA A 74 19.68 -11.88 16.01
C ALA A 74 18.61 -11.70 17.09
N VAL A 75 17.36 -11.58 16.70
CA VAL A 75 16.20 -11.56 17.61
C VAL A 75 15.23 -12.65 17.18
N ASP A 76 14.83 -13.51 18.12
CA ASP A 76 13.90 -14.61 17.83
C ASP A 76 12.46 -14.35 18.28
N GLN A 77 11.57 -15.27 17.94
CA GLN A 77 10.14 -15.19 18.26
C GLN A 77 9.82 -15.20 19.76
N ALA A 78 10.76 -15.62 20.61
CA ALA A 78 10.60 -15.53 22.06
C ALA A 78 11.11 -14.19 22.62
N GLY A 79 11.57 -13.27 21.78
CA GLY A 79 12.16 -12.00 22.20
C GLY A 79 13.58 -12.16 22.77
N ARG A 80 14.30 -13.23 22.45
CA ARG A 80 15.70 -13.36 22.88
C ARG A 80 16.61 -12.65 21.88
N ALA A 81 17.47 -11.75 22.38
CA ALA A 81 18.53 -11.14 21.58
C ALA A 81 19.81 -11.98 21.68
N TRP A 82 20.36 -12.39 20.55
CA TRP A 82 21.55 -13.22 20.45
C TRP A 82 22.71 -12.41 19.90
N THR A 83 23.82 -12.41 20.63
CA THR A 83 25.07 -11.78 20.17
C THR A 83 25.65 -12.59 19.02
N LEU A 84 25.75 -11.96 17.85
CA LEU A 84 26.43 -12.50 16.68
C LEU A 84 27.80 -11.82 16.56
N ARG A 85 28.04 -10.96 15.57
CA ARG A 85 29.26 -10.14 15.51
C ARG A 85 29.32 -9.09 16.63
N GLY A 86 28.18 -8.71 17.19
CA GLY A 86 28.03 -7.63 18.17
C GLY A 86 27.80 -6.27 17.52
N LEU A 87 27.18 -5.34 18.27
CA LEU A 87 26.68 -4.05 17.75
C LEU A 87 27.77 -3.14 17.17
N ARG A 88 29.03 -3.28 17.58
CA ARG A 88 30.14 -2.42 17.12
C ARG A 88 30.84 -2.97 15.87
N THR A 89 30.86 -4.28 15.70
CA THR A 89 31.60 -4.94 14.61
C THR A 89 30.84 -4.81 13.30
N GLN A 90 31.52 -4.44 12.22
CA GLN A 90 30.89 -4.27 10.90
C GLN A 90 30.23 -5.58 10.40
N SER A 91 29.03 -5.46 9.81
CA SER A 91 28.30 -6.61 9.26
C SER A 91 28.88 -7.10 7.92
N GLY A 92 28.38 -8.24 7.45
CA GLY A 92 28.58 -8.76 6.09
C GLY A 92 27.28 -8.88 5.30
N ALA A 93 26.19 -8.28 5.77
CA ALA A 93 24.82 -8.63 5.39
C ALA A 93 24.18 -7.68 4.35
N ASN A 94 24.70 -6.48 4.13
CA ASN A 94 24.01 -5.42 3.39
C ASN A 94 24.37 -5.35 1.89
N GLY A 95 25.08 -6.35 1.36
CA GLY A 95 25.41 -6.48 -0.06
C GLY A 95 26.85 -6.10 -0.43
N ASN A 96 27.42 -5.03 0.15
CA ASN A 96 28.80 -4.63 -0.11
C ASN A 96 29.45 -3.94 1.12
N SER A 97 30.75 -3.66 1.04
CA SER A 97 31.51 -3.08 2.17
C SER A 97 30.99 -1.69 2.60
N GLU A 98 30.66 -0.82 1.63
CA GLU A 98 30.13 0.51 1.91
C GLU A 98 28.80 0.44 2.69
N LEU A 99 27.88 -0.40 2.24
CA LEU A 99 26.59 -0.59 2.91
C LEU A 99 26.73 -1.28 4.27
N ASN A 100 27.71 -2.17 4.41
CA ASN A 100 28.04 -2.81 5.69
C ASN A 100 28.64 -1.82 6.69
N GLU A 101 29.36 -0.80 6.24
CA GLU A 101 29.90 0.28 7.07
C GLU A 101 28.85 1.33 7.42
N ARG A 102 27.92 1.57 6.49
CA ARG A 102 26.86 2.57 6.64
C ARG A 102 25.70 2.12 7.52
N TYR A 103 25.42 0.81 7.58
CA TYR A 103 24.27 0.30 8.33
C TYR A 103 24.63 -0.92 9.18
N GLY A 104 24.14 -0.93 10.42
CA GLY A 104 24.13 -2.14 11.24
C GLY A 104 23.14 -3.17 10.70
N ALA A 105 23.30 -4.44 11.10
CA ALA A 105 22.48 -5.54 10.58
C ALA A 105 21.85 -6.37 11.71
N ILE A 106 20.51 -6.35 11.78
CA ILE A 106 19.72 -7.12 12.74
C ILE A 106 19.01 -8.25 12.00
N LEU A 107 19.22 -9.49 12.44
CA LEU A 107 18.55 -10.68 11.90
C LEU A 107 17.30 -10.99 12.71
N LEU A 108 16.13 -10.95 12.10
CA LEU A 108 14.92 -11.52 12.68
C LEU A 108 14.91 -13.02 12.36
N VAL A 109 14.88 -13.88 13.38
CA VAL A 109 14.75 -15.33 13.21
C VAL A 109 13.29 -15.62 12.87
N LEU A 110 12.98 -15.43 11.58
CA LEU A 110 11.68 -15.61 10.96
C LEU A 110 11.77 -16.66 9.86
N VAL A 111 10.70 -17.44 9.74
CA VAL A 111 10.53 -18.39 8.64
C VAL A 111 9.48 -17.87 7.65
N THR A 112 9.40 -18.49 6.47
CA THR A 112 8.46 -18.06 5.42
C THR A 112 7.02 -18.03 5.94
N GLY A 113 6.33 -16.91 5.75
CA GLY A 113 4.93 -16.72 6.14
C GLY A 113 4.71 -16.32 7.61
N GLU A 114 5.77 -16.28 8.41
CA GLU A 114 5.66 -15.97 9.83
C GLU A 114 5.61 -14.47 10.12
N GLN A 115 4.74 -14.05 11.05
CA GLN A 115 4.69 -12.67 11.55
C GLN A 115 5.64 -12.49 12.74
N PRO A 116 6.31 -11.33 12.88
CA PRO A 116 7.03 -10.99 14.11
C PRO A 116 6.06 -10.97 15.30
N THR A 117 6.34 -11.73 16.34
CA THR A 117 5.61 -11.63 17.63
C THR A 117 5.84 -10.30 18.33
N ALA A 118 4.96 -9.94 19.26
CA ALA A 118 5.13 -8.80 20.15
C ALA A 118 6.50 -8.80 20.86
N ALA A 119 6.92 -9.96 21.38
CA ALA A 119 8.21 -10.13 22.05
C ALA A 119 9.41 -9.84 21.12
N MET A 120 9.37 -10.34 19.88
CA MET A 120 10.38 -10.03 18.86
C MET A 120 10.41 -8.53 18.55
N LYS A 121 9.25 -7.90 18.35
CA LYS A 121 9.16 -6.45 18.05
C LYS A 121 9.71 -5.61 19.20
N ALA A 122 9.29 -5.89 20.44
CA ALA A 122 9.74 -5.19 21.64
C ALA A 122 11.27 -5.29 21.81
N THR A 123 11.82 -6.49 21.64
CA THR A 123 13.27 -6.71 21.74
C THR A 123 14.01 -6.01 20.60
N THR A 124 13.48 -6.04 19.38
CA THR A 124 14.08 -5.35 18.23
C THR A 124 14.12 -3.83 18.46
N ARG A 125 13.06 -3.23 19.02
CA ARG A 125 13.06 -1.82 19.45
C ARG A 125 14.17 -1.55 20.46
N GLY A 126 14.32 -2.43 21.44
CA GLY A 126 15.39 -2.35 22.43
C GLY A 126 16.79 -2.42 21.81
N VAL A 127 17.02 -3.34 20.87
CA VAL A 127 18.30 -3.49 20.16
C VAL A 127 18.62 -2.25 19.33
N ILE A 128 17.62 -1.67 18.64
CA ILE A 128 17.80 -0.43 17.88
C ILE A 128 18.07 0.75 18.82
N ALA A 129 17.42 0.81 19.99
CA ALA A 129 17.73 1.82 21.01
C ALA A 129 19.17 1.70 21.51
N ASP A 130 19.64 0.48 21.80
CA ASP A 130 21.02 0.22 22.20
C ASP A 130 22.01 0.56 21.08
N PHE A 131 21.69 0.26 19.82
CA PHE A 131 22.50 0.66 18.66
C PHE A 131 22.60 2.19 18.54
N ARG A 132 21.49 2.92 18.69
CA ARG A 132 21.46 4.39 18.65
C ARG A 132 22.24 5.02 19.81
N ARG A 133 22.32 4.38 20.98
CA ARG A 133 23.20 4.84 22.08
C ARG A 133 24.67 4.80 21.68
N ILE A 134 25.07 3.81 20.88
CA ILE A 134 26.45 3.67 20.39
C ILE A 134 26.69 4.61 19.19
N PHE A 135 25.70 4.72 18.30
CA PHE A 135 25.76 5.49 17.05
C PHE A 135 24.59 6.47 16.96
N PRO A 136 24.66 7.64 17.64
CA PRO A 136 23.52 8.56 17.78
C PRO A 136 23.04 9.18 16.46
N ARG A 137 23.89 9.23 15.43
CA ARG A 137 23.51 9.67 14.07
C ARG A 137 22.80 8.58 13.27
N GLY A 138 22.89 7.32 13.71
CA GLY A 138 22.35 6.15 13.04
C GLY A 138 20.86 5.94 13.33
N THR A 139 20.00 6.81 12.82
CA THR A 139 18.56 6.77 13.14
C THR A 139 17.72 5.98 12.16
N ALA A 140 18.21 5.69 10.95
CA ALA A 140 17.41 4.99 9.94
C ALA A 140 17.08 3.54 10.37
N ILE A 141 15.86 3.10 10.05
CA ILE A 141 15.44 1.70 10.13
C ILE A 141 14.96 1.32 8.73
N ARG A 142 15.64 0.40 8.06
CA ARG A 142 15.39 0.08 6.65
C ARG A 142 15.25 -1.43 6.46
N PRO A 143 14.37 -1.91 5.57
CA PRO A 143 14.46 -3.29 5.10
C PRO A 143 15.68 -3.43 4.18
N HIS A 144 16.28 -4.62 4.12
CA HIS A 144 17.40 -4.89 3.21
C HIS A 144 17.04 -4.60 1.74
N SER A 145 15.81 -4.90 1.34
CA SER A 145 15.27 -4.58 0.01
C SER A 145 15.31 -3.09 -0.36
N ALA A 146 15.38 -2.17 0.61
CA ALA A 146 15.41 -0.72 0.35
C ALA A 146 16.83 -0.12 0.37
N VAL A 147 17.86 -0.94 0.60
CA VAL A 147 19.27 -0.50 0.58
C VAL A 147 20.11 -1.24 -0.45
N ARG A 148 19.75 -2.48 -0.80
CA ARG A 148 20.53 -3.30 -1.74
C ARG A 148 20.20 -2.92 -3.20
N PRO A 149 21.16 -2.45 -4.01
CA PRO A 149 20.92 -2.03 -5.39
C PRO A 149 20.44 -3.16 -6.30
N ASP A 150 20.97 -4.37 -6.12
CA ASP A 150 20.67 -5.53 -6.98
C ASP A 150 19.30 -6.19 -6.67
N GLY A 151 18.53 -5.61 -5.75
CA GLY A 151 17.28 -6.19 -5.29
C GLY A 151 17.44 -7.38 -4.35
N THR A 152 16.43 -7.60 -3.51
CA THR A 152 16.30 -8.77 -2.65
C THR A 152 14.92 -8.82 -2.01
N ASP A 153 14.39 -10.02 -1.78
CA ASP A 153 13.17 -10.20 -1.01
C ASP A 153 13.37 -10.09 0.50
N CYS A 154 14.62 -9.92 0.98
CA CYS A 154 14.91 -9.71 2.40
C CYS A 154 14.37 -8.36 2.88
N PRO A 155 13.72 -8.24 4.06
CA PRO A 155 13.54 -9.26 5.12
C PRO A 155 12.22 -10.07 5.05
N GLY A 156 11.58 -10.16 3.89
CA GLY A 156 10.25 -10.75 3.73
C GLY A 156 9.13 -9.74 4.00
N ASP A 157 7.92 -10.09 3.55
CA ASP A 157 6.77 -9.17 3.58
C ASP A 157 6.34 -8.79 4.99
N ALA A 158 6.33 -9.76 5.92
CA ALA A 158 5.92 -9.52 7.30
C ALA A 158 6.82 -8.49 8.00
N ALA A 159 8.14 -8.63 7.86
CA ALA A 159 9.10 -7.69 8.43
C ALA A 159 9.09 -6.33 7.72
N ARG A 160 8.90 -6.30 6.38
CA ARG A 160 8.69 -5.03 5.66
C ARG A 160 7.45 -4.29 6.17
N ALA A 161 6.34 -5.01 6.36
CA ALA A 161 5.10 -4.43 6.85
C ALA A 161 5.25 -3.89 8.28
N ALA A 162 5.96 -4.61 9.16
CA ALA A 162 6.29 -4.15 10.51
C ALA A 162 7.14 -2.86 10.50
N ILE A 163 8.13 -2.75 9.59
CA ILE A 163 8.92 -1.53 9.41
C ILE A 163 8.03 -0.38 8.91
N ALA A 164 7.16 -0.62 7.93
CA ALA A 164 6.27 0.41 7.38
C ALA A 164 5.28 0.95 8.42
N ARG A 165 4.83 0.10 9.34
CA ARG A 165 3.98 0.49 10.49
C ARG A 165 4.76 1.11 11.65
N GLY A 166 6.09 1.19 11.58
CA GLY A 166 6.91 1.79 12.64
C GLY A 166 7.12 0.89 13.85
N GLU A 167 6.71 -0.38 13.82
CA GLU A 167 6.67 -1.28 14.98
C GLU A 167 8.06 -1.60 15.59
N PHE A 168 9.13 -1.37 14.84
CA PHE A 168 10.52 -1.51 15.31
C PHE A 168 11.15 -0.19 15.77
N THR A 169 10.42 0.93 15.70
CA THR A 169 10.91 2.23 16.15
C THR A 169 10.99 2.27 17.68
N PRO A 170 12.14 2.63 18.27
CA PRO A 170 12.22 2.86 19.71
C PRO A 170 11.17 3.89 20.16
N GLY A 171 10.38 3.54 21.17
CA GLY A 171 9.28 4.37 21.68
C GLY A 171 7.90 4.05 21.11
N HIS A 172 7.78 3.17 20.10
CA HIS A 172 6.48 2.63 19.66
C HIS A 172 5.80 1.90 20.83
N SER A 173 4.56 2.30 21.15
CA SER A 173 3.73 1.62 22.14
C SER A 173 2.75 0.67 21.44
N GLU A 174 2.40 -0.44 22.08
CA GLU A 174 1.34 -1.32 21.54
C GLU A 174 -0.05 -0.64 21.63
N ASP A 175 -0.18 0.39 22.46
CA ASP A 175 -1.37 1.26 22.50
C ASP A 175 -1.53 2.10 21.22
N ASP A 176 -0.46 2.26 20.42
CA ASP A 176 -0.51 2.86 19.09
C ASP A 176 -1.08 1.87 18.03
N ASP A 177 -1.18 0.57 18.35
CA ASP A 177 -1.78 -0.41 17.48
C ASP A 177 -3.31 -0.38 17.67
N MET A 178 -4.06 -0.16 16.58
CA MET A 178 -5.52 -0.20 16.63
C MET A 178 -6.01 -1.57 17.12
N THR A 179 -6.84 -1.58 18.16
CA THR A 179 -7.47 -2.81 18.66
C THR A 179 -8.29 -3.50 17.56
N PRO A 180 -8.57 -4.82 17.66
CA PRO A 180 -9.45 -5.50 16.71
C PRO A 180 -10.81 -4.83 16.56
N ALA A 181 -11.35 -4.25 17.64
CA ALA A 181 -12.59 -3.48 17.60
C ALA A 181 -12.45 -2.18 16.79
N GLN A 182 -11.40 -1.39 17.04
CA GLN A 182 -11.12 -0.17 16.26
C GLN A 182 -10.82 -0.49 14.79
N MET A 183 -10.13 -1.59 14.50
CA MET A 183 -9.92 -2.07 13.13
C MET A 183 -11.23 -2.49 12.46
N GLN A 184 -12.14 -3.11 13.19
CA GLN A 184 -13.47 -3.47 12.68
C GLN A 184 -14.32 -2.21 12.45
N GLU A 185 -14.27 -1.24 13.35
CA GLU A 185 -14.95 0.05 13.20
C GLU A 185 -14.42 0.82 11.98
N LEU A 186 -13.10 0.84 11.78
CA LEU A 186 -12.48 1.43 10.59
C LEU A 186 -12.91 0.70 9.30
N LYS A 187 -12.95 -0.64 9.31
CA LYS A 187 -13.47 -1.41 8.16
C LYS A 187 -14.91 -1.07 7.87
N ASN A 188 -15.78 -1.06 8.88
CA ASN A 188 -17.18 -0.70 8.74
C ASN A 188 -17.33 0.73 8.18
N PHE A 189 -16.51 1.68 8.65
CA PHE A 189 -16.48 3.04 8.14
C PHE A 189 -16.07 3.11 6.66
N ILE A 190 -15.00 2.40 6.28
CA ILE A 190 -14.53 2.34 4.89
C ILE A 190 -15.61 1.70 4.00
N GLU A 191 -16.24 0.61 4.43
CA GLU A 191 -17.31 -0.06 3.71
C GLU A 191 -18.53 0.85 3.54
N ALA A 192 -19.01 1.47 4.62
CA ALA A 192 -20.15 2.39 4.59
C ALA A 192 -19.89 3.58 3.66
N ARG A 193 -18.69 4.17 3.73
CA ARG A 193 -18.29 5.28 2.86
C ARG A 193 -18.17 4.86 1.39
N THR A 194 -17.65 3.67 1.13
CA THR A 194 -17.54 3.11 -0.22
C THR A 194 -18.93 2.84 -0.82
N GLN A 195 -19.84 2.27 -0.03
CA GLN A 195 -21.22 2.02 -0.46
C GLN A 195 -21.99 3.32 -0.71
N ALA A 196 -21.84 4.32 0.17
CA ALA A 196 -22.41 5.64 -0.03
C ALA A 196 -21.89 6.29 -1.32
N TYR A 197 -20.59 6.17 -1.60
CA TYR A 197 -19.98 6.66 -2.83
C TYR A 197 -20.52 5.96 -4.08
N ALA A 198 -20.67 4.63 -4.04
CA ALA A 198 -21.25 3.87 -5.14
C ALA A 198 -22.70 4.29 -5.42
N LEU A 199 -23.52 4.45 -4.39
CA LEU A 199 -24.91 4.89 -4.51
C LEU A 199 -25.05 6.32 -5.01
N TRP A 200 -24.18 7.22 -4.56
CA TRP A 200 -24.13 8.60 -5.03
C TRP A 200 -23.77 8.63 -6.53
N THR A 201 -22.72 7.92 -6.92
CA THR A 201 -22.27 7.82 -8.32
C THR A 201 -23.37 7.26 -9.22
N HIS A 202 -24.03 6.18 -8.77
CA HIS A 202 -25.14 5.59 -9.50
C HIS A 202 -26.32 6.58 -9.68
N ARG A 203 -26.62 7.40 -8.67
CA ARG A 203 -27.67 8.43 -8.76
C ARG A 203 -27.32 9.53 -9.77
N GLN A 204 -26.08 10.02 -9.77
CA GLN A 204 -25.63 11.01 -10.74
C GLN A 204 -25.71 10.44 -12.17
N LEU A 205 -25.10 9.28 -12.40
CA LEU A 205 -25.12 8.61 -13.72
C LEU A 205 -26.54 8.38 -14.25
N ARG A 206 -27.49 8.00 -13.37
CA ARG A 206 -28.88 7.80 -13.76
C ARG A 206 -29.55 9.10 -14.21
N ARG A 207 -29.25 10.22 -13.57
CA ARG A 207 -29.77 11.54 -13.95
C ARG A 207 -29.22 11.97 -15.31
N ASP A 208 -27.91 11.86 -15.49
CA ASP A 208 -27.24 12.21 -16.74
C ASP A 208 -27.75 11.36 -17.89
N LEU A 209 -27.85 10.04 -17.70
CA LEU A 209 -28.41 9.13 -18.70
C LEU A 209 -29.87 9.48 -19.03
N SER A 210 -30.68 9.85 -18.03
CA SER A 210 -32.05 10.29 -18.29
C SER A 210 -32.12 11.60 -19.07
N ALA A 211 -31.20 12.53 -18.84
CA ALA A 211 -31.13 13.78 -19.60
C ALA A 211 -30.76 13.51 -21.06
N VAL A 212 -29.74 12.67 -21.30
CA VAL A 212 -29.33 12.22 -22.65
C VAL A 212 -30.49 11.54 -23.38
N VAL A 213 -31.15 10.57 -22.76
CA VAL A 213 -32.29 9.86 -23.37
C VAL A 213 -33.43 10.83 -23.74
N LYS A 214 -33.73 11.81 -22.89
CA LYS A 214 -34.75 12.83 -23.18
C LYS A 214 -34.34 13.74 -24.34
N ALA A 215 -33.09 14.18 -24.39
CA ALA A 215 -32.57 15.02 -25.45
C ALA A 215 -32.67 14.30 -26.81
N TYR A 216 -32.19 13.06 -26.90
CA TYR A 216 -32.30 12.25 -28.12
C TYR A 216 -33.76 11.97 -28.51
N ALA A 217 -34.65 11.67 -27.56
CA ALA A 217 -36.06 11.45 -27.87
C ALA A 217 -36.78 12.71 -28.40
N LEU A 218 -36.38 13.90 -27.93
CA LEU A 218 -36.89 15.17 -28.45
C LEU A 218 -36.33 15.46 -29.84
N ASP A 219 -35.04 15.19 -30.05
CA ASP A 219 -34.35 15.40 -31.31
C ASP A 219 -34.96 14.57 -32.44
N ILE A 220 -35.21 13.27 -32.20
CA ILE A 220 -35.91 12.39 -33.15
C ILE A 220 -37.26 12.98 -33.58
N LYS A 221 -38.05 13.48 -32.63
CA LYS A 221 -39.35 14.13 -32.94
C LYS A 221 -39.20 15.43 -33.70
N ASN A 222 -38.12 16.18 -33.50
CA ASN A 222 -37.83 17.40 -34.25
C ASN A 222 -37.45 17.05 -35.69
N TYR A 223 -36.57 16.06 -35.85
CA TYR A 223 -36.17 15.52 -37.14
C TYR A 223 -37.39 15.05 -37.94
N GLU A 224 -38.26 14.21 -37.35
CA GLU A 224 -39.50 13.74 -37.98
C GLU A 224 -40.40 14.91 -38.43
N ARG A 225 -40.60 15.92 -37.57
CA ARG A 225 -41.40 17.12 -37.92
C ARG A 225 -40.79 17.91 -39.07
N GLN A 226 -39.47 18.04 -39.11
CA GLN A 226 -38.76 18.76 -40.16
C GLN A 226 -38.81 17.98 -41.48
N THR A 227 -38.66 16.65 -41.45
CA THR A 227 -38.79 15.82 -42.65
C THR A 227 -40.22 15.84 -43.19
N ASP A 228 -41.24 15.73 -42.33
CA ASP A 228 -42.64 15.83 -42.73
C ASP A 228 -42.96 17.18 -43.36
N ALA A 229 -42.44 18.28 -42.78
CA ALA A 229 -42.60 19.62 -43.32
C ALA A 229 -41.89 19.78 -44.67
N ALA A 230 -40.68 19.22 -44.82
CA ALA A 230 -39.94 19.25 -46.08
C ALA A 230 -40.63 18.42 -47.18
N ASP A 231 -41.18 17.25 -46.84
CA ASP A 231 -41.96 16.42 -47.76
C ASP A 231 -43.26 17.11 -48.18
N ALA A 232 -43.98 17.73 -47.23
CA ALA A 232 -45.17 18.52 -47.53
C ALA A 232 -44.88 19.72 -48.43
N ALA A 233 -43.76 20.42 -48.21
CA ALA A 233 -43.31 21.51 -49.07
C ALA A 233 -42.95 21.02 -50.48
N ARG A 234 -42.24 19.90 -50.60
CA ARG A 234 -41.95 19.26 -51.90
C ARG A 234 -43.23 18.86 -52.64
N ALA A 235 -44.21 18.29 -51.94
CA ALA A 235 -45.51 17.95 -52.52
C ALA A 235 -46.27 19.20 -53.00
N ALA A 236 -46.31 20.28 -52.20
CA ALA A 236 -46.94 21.53 -52.57
C ALA A 236 -46.26 22.18 -53.80
N ALA A 237 -44.92 22.16 -53.87
CA ALA A 237 -44.17 22.65 -55.01
C ALA A 237 -44.46 21.83 -56.29
N ALA A 238 -44.58 20.51 -56.19
CA ALA A 238 -44.96 19.65 -57.31
C ALA A 238 -46.37 19.96 -57.82
N VAL A 239 -47.33 20.18 -56.91
CA VAL A 239 -48.69 20.60 -57.27
C VAL A 239 -48.66 21.97 -57.97
N TRP A 240 -47.96 22.96 -57.41
CA TRP A 240 -47.82 24.28 -58.01
C TRP A 240 -47.22 24.24 -59.43
N ALA A 241 -46.18 23.42 -59.63
CA ALA A 241 -45.51 23.26 -60.92
C ALA A 241 -46.43 22.69 -62.01
N THR A 242 -47.44 21.90 -61.63
CA THR A 242 -48.42 21.32 -62.56
C THR A 242 -49.72 22.13 -62.68
N ALA A 243 -49.88 23.20 -61.90
CA ALA A 243 -51.07 24.05 -61.93
C ALA A 243 -51.16 24.91 -63.21
N PRO A 244 -52.38 25.25 -63.68
CA PRO A 244 -52.56 26.21 -64.77
C PRO A 244 -51.92 27.56 -64.45
N LYS A 245 -51.34 28.24 -65.44
CA LYS A 245 -50.68 29.56 -65.25
C LYS A 245 -51.57 30.62 -64.60
N SER A 246 -52.90 30.54 -64.78
CA SER A 246 -53.86 31.45 -64.15
C SER A 246 -53.98 31.29 -62.62
N LEU A 247 -53.46 30.19 -62.06
CA LEU A 247 -53.46 29.89 -60.63
C LEU A 247 -52.05 29.97 -60.00
N GLN A 248 -51.01 30.22 -60.81
CA GLN A 248 -49.64 30.42 -60.31
C GLN A 248 -49.46 31.88 -59.92
N VAL A 249 -49.21 32.13 -58.64
CA VAL A 249 -48.80 33.44 -58.11
C VAL A 249 -47.30 33.66 -58.41
N ASP A 250 -46.86 34.91 -58.58
CA ASP A 250 -45.46 35.22 -58.94
C ASP A 250 -44.46 34.74 -57.87
N GLY A 251 -43.60 33.80 -58.26
CA GLY A 251 -42.55 33.20 -57.43
C GLY A 251 -42.76 31.70 -57.20
N ALA A 252 -41.76 30.88 -57.55
CA ALA A 252 -41.76 29.45 -57.23
C ALA A 252 -41.56 29.26 -55.71
N PRO A 253 -42.23 28.28 -55.06
CA PRO A 253 -41.99 27.98 -53.66
C PRO A 253 -40.52 27.59 -53.43
N GLU A 254 -39.87 28.21 -52.45
CA GLU A 254 -38.51 27.86 -52.04
C GLU A 254 -38.49 26.44 -51.45
N GLN A 255 -37.54 25.60 -51.87
CA GLN A 255 -37.42 24.25 -51.35
C GLN A 255 -36.63 24.28 -50.03
N PRO A 256 -37.20 23.79 -48.92
CA PRO A 256 -36.46 23.73 -47.67
C PRO A 256 -35.33 22.69 -47.76
N GLU A 257 -34.18 23.04 -47.19
CA GLU A 257 -33.05 22.14 -47.03
C GLU A 257 -33.37 21.06 -45.98
N ALA A 258 -32.98 19.81 -46.23
CA ALA A 258 -33.20 18.73 -45.28
C ALA A 258 -32.24 18.87 -44.08
N PRO A 259 -32.68 18.53 -42.86
CA PRO A 259 -31.79 18.55 -41.70
C PRO A 259 -30.62 17.56 -41.85
N ASP A 260 -29.43 17.96 -41.39
CA ASP A 260 -28.23 17.10 -41.37
C ASP A 260 -28.34 16.05 -40.26
N PRO A 261 -28.39 14.75 -40.60
CA PRO A 261 -28.52 13.68 -39.60
C PRO A 261 -27.25 13.45 -38.77
N ASN A 262 -26.14 14.14 -39.07
CA ASN A 262 -24.86 13.98 -38.36
C ASN A 262 -24.62 15.02 -37.25
N VAL A 263 -25.58 15.91 -37.00
CA VAL A 263 -25.47 16.90 -35.92
C VAL A 263 -25.99 16.27 -34.63
N ASP A 264 -25.09 15.98 -33.69
CA ASP A 264 -25.48 15.48 -32.37
C ASP A 264 -26.23 16.57 -31.56
N PRO A 265 -27.32 16.21 -30.86
CA PRO A 265 -27.99 17.14 -29.97
C PRO A 265 -27.05 17.52 -28.82
N ALA A 266 -27.00 18.80 -28.44
CA ALA A 266 -26.26 19.23 -27.26
C ALA A 266 -27.09 18.90 -25.99
N PRO A 267 -26.72 17.89 -25.19
CA PRO A 267 -27.42 17.62 -23.94
C PRO A 267 -27.15 18.74 -22.93
N GLU A 268 -28.22 19.27 -22.34
CA GLU A 268 -28.11 20.12 -21.15
C GLU A 268 -27.90 19.23 -19.92
N PHE A 269 -26.65 19.16 -19.45
CA PHE A 269 -26.35 18.55 -18.17
C PHE A 269 -26.60 19.56 -17.05
N PRO A 270 -27.16 19.13 -15.89
CA PRO A 270 -27.17 19.97 -14.70
C PRO A 270 -25.74 20.43 -14.37
N ALA A 271 -25.52 21.73 -14.20
CA ALA A 271 -24.19 22.31 -13.99
C ALA A 271 -23.53 21.86 -12.66
N ASP A 272 -24.34 21.43 -11.69
CA ASP A 272 -23.87 21.13 -10.34
C ASP A 272 -24.09 19.65 -9.99
N LEU A 273 -22.99 18.95 -9.72
CA LEU A 273 -23.03 17.65 -9.06
C LEU A 273 -23.62 17.83 -7.65
N GLU A 274 -24.56 16.98 -7.25
CA GLU A 274 -25.00 17.03 -5.85
C GLU A 274 -23.79 16.73 -4.94
N PRO A 275 -23.60 17.48 -3.85
CA PRO A 275 -22.50 17.22 -2.93
C PRO A 275 -22.59 15.80 -2.38
N PHE A 276 -21.43 15.15 -2.24
CA PHE A 276 -21.36 13.83 -1.61
C PHE A 276 -21.88 13.94 -0.16
N PRO A 277 -22.87 13.14 0.25
CA PRO A 277 -23.45 13.27 1.58
C PRO A 277 -22.41 12.99 2.68
N PRO A 278 -22.45 13.71 3.82
CA PRO A 278 -21.60 13.41 4.95
C PRO A 278 -21.91 12.01 5.48
N VAL A 279 -20.87 11.25 5.84
CA VAL A 279 -21.02 9.95 6.51
C VAL A 279 -21.19 10.23 8.00
N ASP A 280 -22.30 9.76 8.57
CA ASP A 280 -22.55 9.88 10.02
C ASP A 280 -21.50 9.06 10.79
N THR A 281 -20.75 9.72 11.66
CA THR A 281 -19.66 9.13 12.47
C THR A 281 -20.09 8.88 13.91
N SER A 282 -21.36 9.13 14.26
CA SER A 282 -21.83 9.15 15.65
C SER A 282 -22.10 7.77 16.28
N ALA A 283 -21.75 6.66 15.64
CA ALA A 283 -21.86 5.32 16.23
C ALA A 283 -20.64 4.94 17.07
N SER A 284 -20.11 5.86 17.89
CA SER A 284 -19.16 5.53 18.96
C SER A 284 -19.89 5.62 20.30
N ALA A 285 -20.08 4.46 20.91
CA ALA A 285 -20.96 4.20 22.05
C ALA A 285 -20.76 5.13 23.26
N GLU A 286 -21.86 5.69 23.78
CA GLU A 286 -21.93 6.15 25.16
C GLU A 286 -21.69 4.97 26.12
N PRO A 287 -20.87 5.13 27.18
CA PRO A 287 -20.72 4.10 28.20
C PRO A 287 -22.01 4.01 29.01
N ALA A 288 -22.66 2.84 28.97
CA ALA A 288 -23.81 2.54 29.80
C ALA A 288 -23.42 2.60 31.30
N GLU A 289 -24.04 3.53 32.04
CA GLU A 289 -24.03 3.52 33.51
C GLU A 289 -24.57 2.18 34.02
N GLN A 290 -23.77 1.49 34.82
CA GLN A 290 -24.23 0.32 35.57
C GLN A 290 -25.13 0.76 36.73
N PRO A 291 -26.31 0.15 36.94
CA PRO A 291 -27.07 0.38 38.16
C PRO A 291 -26.38 -0.34 39.33
N ALA A 292 -26.18 0.39 40.41
CA ALA A 292 -25.67 -0.13 41.67
C ALA A 292 -26.62 -1.18 42.27
N GLN A 293 -26.08 -2.37 42.55
CA GLN A 293 -26.53 -3.27 43.63
C GLN A 293 -25.32 -3.97 44.24
#